data_AF-A0A7Y7NQV0-F1
#
_entry.id   AF-A0A7Y7NQV0-F1
#
_cell.length_a   1.000
_cell.length_b   1.000
_cell.length_c   1.000
_cell.angle_alpha   90.00
_cell.angle_beta   90.00
_cell.angle_gamma   90.00
#
_symmetry.space_group_name_H-M   'P 1'
#
loop_
_entity.id
_entity.type
_entity.pdbx_description
1 polymer ?
#
loop_
_entity_poly.entity_id
_entity_poly.type
_entity_poly.pdbx_seq_one_letter_code
_entity_poly.pdbx_strand_id
1 'polypeptide(L)'
;MTKNRLQRLLAILLLGSAISGCAVTQTENRLTMNYLDRAMEGSTITNSTTGKALAAPIALPVGLTAGVIDMALVTPARAASPAAKDTYSYLWESPQGSDLRQAMLILPKVTATPIVFLTDWAFRSVFTINFD
;
A
#
# COMPACT_ATOMS: atom_id res chain seq x y z
N MET A 1 -39.50 1.66 -3.64
CA MET A 1 -38.61 0.47 -3.78
C MET A 1 -37.31 0.72 -4.55
N THR A 2 -37.14 1.83 -5.28
CA THR A 2 -35.95 2.13 -6.12
C THR A 2 -34.72 2.60 -5.33
N LYS A 3 -34.89 3.34 -4.22
CA LYS A 3 -33.78 3.80 -3.35
C LYS A 3 -32.89 2.65 -2.83
N ASN A 4 -33.47 1.55 -2.36
CA ASN A 4 -32.70 0.41 -1.85
C ASN A 4 -31.89 -0.32 -2.92
N ARG A 5 -32.31 -0.30 -4.20
CA ARG A 5 -31.54 -0.92 -5.29
C ARG A 5 -30.38 -0.04 -5.72
N LEU A 6 -30.61 1.27 -5.83
CA LEU A 6 -29.55 2.23 -6.13
C LEU A 6 -28.47 2.25 -5.04
N GLN A 7 -28.87 2.22 -3.77
CA GLN A 7 -27.95 2.22 -2.63
C GLN A 7 -27.11 0.93 -2.55
N ARG A 8 -27.69 -0.22 -2.91
CA ARG A 8 -26.95 -1.49 -3.03
C ARG A 8 -25.96 -1.48 -4.19
N LEU A 9 -26.35 -0.96 -5.36
CA LEU A 9 -25.46 -0.85 -6.51
C LEU A 9 -24.29 0.08 -6.23
N LEU A 10 -24.54 1.20 -5.54
CA LEU A 10 -23.49 2.15 -5.16
C LEU A 10 -22.53 1.57 -4.12
N ALA A 11 -23.05 0.78 -3.17
CA ALA A 11 -22.21 0.05 -2.21
C ALA A 11 -21.34 -1.02 -2.90
N ILE A 12 -21.90 -1.78 -3.86
CA ILE A 12 -21.14 -2.77 -4.64
C ILE A 12 -20.06 -2.09 -5.48
N LEU A 13 -20.37 -0.95 -6.10
CA LEU A 13 -19.41 -0.17 -6.89
C LEU A 13 -18.24 0.33 -6.01
N LEU A 14 -18.55 0.85 -4.81
CA LEU A 14 -17.55 1.32 -3.84
C LEU A 14 -16.69 0.18 -3.27
N LEU A 15 -17.28 -0.99 -2.99
CA LEU A 15 -16.49 -2.16 -2.60
C LEU A 15 -15.60 -2.64 -3.75
N GLY A 16 -16.10 -2.66 -4.98
CA GLY A 16 -15.34 -3.07 -6.16
C GLY A 16 -14.14 -2.16 -6.43
N SER A 17 -14.30 -0.85 -6.27
CA SER A 17 -13.19 0.11 -6.43
C SER A 17 -12.17 0.00 -5.30
N ALA A 18 -12.61 -0.24 -4.06
CA ALA A 18 -11.72 -0.44 -2.92
C ALA A 18 -10.84 -1.69 -3.06
N ILE A 19 -11.37 -2.78 -3.64
CA ILE A 19 -10.61 -4.01 -3.89
C ILE A 19 -9.62 -3.83 -5.04
N SER A 20 -10.00 -3.09 -6.08
CA SER A 20 -9.15 -2.86 -7.25
C SER A 20 -7.93 -1.97 -6.93
N GLY A 21 -8.10 -1.00 -6.02
CA GLY A 21 -7.04 -0.11 -5.55
C GLY A 21 -6.28 -0.59 -4.30
N CYS A 22 -6.48 -1.85 -3.89
CA CYS A 22 -5.80 -2.38 -2.72
C CYS A 22 -4.33 -2.67 -3.03
N ALA A 23 -3.43 -2.36 -2.09
CA ALA A 23 -2.00 -2.45 -2.35
C ALA A 23 -1.51 -3.83 -2.79
N VAL A 24 -2.27 -4.87 -2.43
CA VAL A 24 -2.02 -6.26 -2.75
C VAL A 24 -2.31 -6.58 -4.22
N THR A 25 -3.13 -5.86 -4.98
CA THR A 25 -3.42 -6.24 -6.39
C THR A 25 -2.34 -5.82 -7.38
N GLN A 26 -1.48 -4.88 -7.00
CA GLN A 26 -0.46 -4.33 -7.88
C GLN A 26 0.85 -5.11 -7.78
N THR A 27 1.37 -5.55 -8.92
CA THR A 27 2.59 -6.36 -9.01
C THR A 27 3.81 -5.64 -8.44
N GLU A 28 3.91 -4.32 -8.62
CA GLU A 28 5.04 -3.50 -8.14
C GLU A 28 5.22 -3.49 -6.61
N ASN A 29 4.15 -3.79 -5.87
CA ASN A 29 4.13 -3.80 -4.41
C ASN A 29 4.37 -5.18 -3.79
N ARG A 30 4.35 -6.24 -4.61
CA ARG A 30 4.57 -7.62 -4.17
C ARG A 30 6.02 -8.05 -4.29
N LEU A 31 6.94 -7.41 -3.55
CA LEU A 31 8.38 -7.68 -3.69
C LEU A 31 8.74 -9.13 -3.38
N THR A 32 8.18 -9.69 -2.31
CA THR A 32 8.45 -11.07 -1.87
C THR A 32 7.83 -12.06 -2.86
N MET A 33 6.61 -11.80 -3.33
CA MET A 33 5.98 -12.63 -4.36
C MET A 33 6.77 -12.57 -5.68
N ASN A 34 7.19 -11.40 -6.13
CA ASN A 34 7.97 -11.23 -7.37
C ASN A 34 9.33 -11.91 -7.28
N TYR A 35 9.96 -11.90 -6.09
CA TYR A 35 11.18 -12.63 -5.84
C TYR A 35 10.96 -14.15 -5.97
N LEU A 36 9.87 -14.65 -5.38
CA LEU A 36 9.49 -16.06 -5.49
C LEU A 36 9.17 -16.46 -6.94
N ASP A 37 8.47 -15.60 -7.68
CA ASP A 37 8.11 -15.85 -9.09
C ASP A 37 9.36 -15.97 -9.96
N ARG A 38 10.31 -15.02 -9.81
CA ARG A 38 11.62 -15.09 -10.48
C ARG A 38 12.43 -16.32 -10.09
N ALA A 39 12.39 -16.72 -8.82
CA ALA A 39 13.07 -17.92 -8.35
C ALA A 39 12.44 -19.20 -8.95
N MET A 40 11.14 -19.21 -9.18
CA MET A 40 10.43 -20.32 -9.81
C MET A 40 10.68 -20.37 -11.32
N GLU A 41 10.64 -19.24 -12.02
CA GLU A 41 10.95 -19.14 -13.47
C GLU A 41 12.33 -19.70 -13.83
N GLY A 42 13.32 -19.56 -12.92
CA GLY A 42 14.66 -20.14 -13.09
C GLY A 42 14.73 -21.67 -12.93
N SER A 43 13.67 -22.32 -12.46
CA SER A 43 13.65 -23.76 -12.21
C SER A 43 13.21 -24.56 -13.44
N THR A 44 14.04 -25.50 -13.87
CA THR A 44 13.74 -26.45 -14.96
C THR A 44 12.44 -27.24 -14.73
N ILE A 45 12.02 -27.41 -13.47
CA ILE A 45 10.81 -28.13 -13.10
C ILE A 45 9.54 -27.35 -13.49
N THR A 46 9.55 -26.01 -13.50
CA THR A 46 8.32 -25.22 -13.73
C THR A 46 8.15 -24.70 -15.16
N ASN A 47 9.05 -25.10 -16.08
CA ASN A 47 8.98 -24.73 -17.50
C ASN A 47 7.79 -25.35 -18.25
N SER A 48 7.17 -26.41 -17.73
CA SER A 48 5.98 -27.04 -18.31
C SER A 48 4.76 -26.84 -17.43
N THR A 49 3.56 -26.81 -18.03
CA THR A 49 2.28 -26.71 -17.31
C THR A 49 2.12 -27.83 -16.27
N THR A 50 2.54 -29.05 -16.62
CA THR A 50 2.55 -30.21 -15.71
C THR A 50 3.51 -30.00 -14.54
N GLY A 51 4.69 -29.44 -14.81
CA GLY A 51 5.67 -29.10 -13.79
C GLY A 51 5.19 -28.05 -12.78
N LYS A 52 4.45 -27.02 -13.26
CA LYS A 52 3.77 -26.05 -12.38
C LYS A 52 2.69 -26.70 -11.52
N ALA A 53 1.91 -27.64 -12.08
CA ALA A 53 0.90 -28.38 -11.33
C ALA A 53 1.50 -29.27 -10.23
N LEU A 54 2.65 -29.90 -10.51
CA LEU A 54 3.37 -30.72 -9.52
C LEU A 54 4.00 -29.88 -8.41
N ALA A 55 4.46 -28.66 -8.74
CA ALA A 55 5.00 -27.72 -7.76
C ALA A 55 3.91 -27.02 -6.93
N ALA A 56 2.66 -26.99 -7.41
CA ALA A 56 1.56 -26.24 -6.82
C ALA A 56 1.31 -26.52 -5.32
N PRO A 57 1.37 -27.76 -4.81
CA PRO A 57 1.15 -28.03 -3.38
C PRO A 57 2.12 -27.32 -2.44
N ILE A 58 3.33 -27.01 -2.92
CA ILE A 58 4.36 -26.30 -2.16
C ILE A 58 4.38 -24.81 -2.54
N ALA A 59 4.28 -24.50 -3.83
CA ALA A 59 4.33 -23.13 -4.33
C ALA A 59 3.15 -22.29 -3.85
N LEU A 60 1.94 -22.85 -3.76
CA LEU A 60 0.76 -22.14 -3.27
C LEU A 60 0.91 -21.63 -1.83
N PRO A 61 1.19 -22.46 -0.81
CA PRO A 61 1.33 -21.98 0.56
C PRO A 61 2.50 -21.00 0.74
N VAL A 62 3.61 -21.20 0.01
CA VAL A 62 4.75 -20.27 0.04
C VAL A 62 4.36 -18.92 -0.59
N GLY A 63 3.69 -18.94 -1.75
CA GLY A 63 3.18 -17.73 -2.41
C GLY A 63 2.15 -16.99 -1.55
N LEU A 64 1.24 -17.69 -0.89
CA LEU A 64 0.29 -17.06 0.05
C LEU A 64 1.02 -16.39 1.22
N THR A 65 2.03 -17.05 1.79
CA THR A 65 2.84 -16.48 2.87
C THR A 65 3.62 -15.26 2.40
N ALA A 66 4.21 -15.31 1.22
CA ALA A 66 4.89 -14.18 0.59
C ALA A 66 3.93 -13.00 0.38
N GLY A 67 2.71 -13.25 -0.09
CA GLY A 67 1.67 -12.22 -0.24
C GLY A 67 1.26 -11.58 1.10
N VAL A 68 1.15 -12.37 2.18
CA VAL A 68 0.87 -11.85 3.52
C VAL A 68 2.02 -10.98 4.04
N ILE A 69 3.27 -11.41 3.83
CA ILE A 69 4.46 -10.62 4.18
C ILE A 69 4.48 -9.30 3.42
N ASP A 70 4.20 -9.34 2.12
CA ASP A 70 4.16 -8.15 1.29
C ASP A 70 3.11 -7.15 1.78
N MET A 71 1.93 -7.64 2.18
CA MET A 71 0.84 -6.81 2.70
C MET A 71 1.13 -6.26 4.10
N ALA A 72 1.62 -7.09 5.02
CA ALA A 72 1.72 -6.74 6.43
C ALA A 72 3.00 -5.99 6.79
N LEU A 73 4.09 -6.23 6.05
CA LEU A 73 5.43 -5.75 6.42
C LEU A 73 6.03 -4.88 5.32
N VAL A 74 6.12 -5.40 4.09
CA VAL A 74 6.88 -4.74 3.03
C VAL A 74 6.19 -3.47 2.58
N THR A 75 4.90 -3.52 2.29
CA THR A 75 4.13 -2.37 1.81
C THR A 75 4.10 -1.25 2.86
N PRO A 76 3.76 -1.51 4.13
CA PRO A 76 3.75 -0.45 5.14
C PRO A 76 5.15 0.11 5.43
N ALA A 77 6.21 -0.72 5.37
CA ALA A 77 7.58 -0.24 5.53
C ALA A 77 7.99 0.72 4.40
N ARG A 78 7.62 0.42 3.15
CA ARG A 78 7.89 1.30 1.99
C ARG A 78 7.09 2.59 2.04
N ALA A 79 5.87 2.56 2.58
CA ALA A 79 5.01 3.73 2.74
C ALA A 79 5.58 4.79 3.71
N ALA A 80 6.43 4.39 4.66
CA ALA A 80 6.90 5.28 5.72
C ALA A 80 7.78 6.44 5.21
N SER A 81 8.71 6.17 4.28
CA SER A 81 9.62 7.20 3.78
C SER A 81 8.89 8.30 2.98
N PRO A 82 8.05 7.96 1.97
CA PRO A 82 7.24 8.96 1.27
C PRO A 82 6.30 9.74 2.21
N ALA A 83 5.63 9.05 3.14
CA ALA A 83 4.75 9.72 4.11
C ALA A 83 5.48 10.71 5.02
N ALA A 84 6.72 10.40 5.39
CA ALA A 84 7.56 11.34 6.14
C ALA A 84 7.95 12.57 5.31
N LYS A 85 8.32 12.37 4.03
CA LYS A 85 8.64 13.46 3.11
C LYS A 85 7.43 14.38 2.89
N ASP A 86 6.25 13.80 2.69
CA ASP A 86 5.02 14.57 2.48
C ASP A 86 4.60 15.31 3.74
N THR A 87 4.71 14.67 4.91
CA THR A 87 4.48 15.36 6.19
C THR A 87 5.42 16.55 6.37
N TYR A 88 6.68 16.40 5.95
CA TYR A 88 7.65 17.48 5.95
C TYR A 88 7.25 18.60 4.97
N SER A 89 6.88 18.26 3.74
CA SER A 89 6.49 19.26 2.74
C SER A 89 5.24 20.04 3.15
N TYR A 90 4.24 19.37 3.71
CA TYR A 90 2.99 20.00 4.14
C TYR A 90 3.13 20.88 5.38
N LEU A 91 3.89 20.43 6.39
CA LEU A 91 3.93 21.12 7.69
C LEU A 91 5.18 21.99 7.88
N TRP A 92 6.28 21.67 7.22
CA TRP A 92 7.60 22.19 7.57
C TRP A 92 8.32 22.93 6.43
N GLU A 93 8.17 22.53 5.17
CA GLU A 93 8.96 23.05 4.04
C GLU A 93 8.61 24.51 3.65
N SER A 94 7.37 24.95 3.83
CA SER A 94 6.93 26.31 3.47
C SER A 94 6.47 27.13 4.68
N PRO A 95 7.36 27.92 5.30
CA PRO A 95 6.95 28.85 6.35
C PRO A 95 5.98 29.93 5.83
N GLN A 96 4.74 29.91 6.32
CA GLN A 96 3.77 30.95 6.00
C GLN A 96 3.81 32.11 7.02
N GLY A 97 4.30 33.26 6.58
CA GLY A 97 4.29 34.52 7.34
C GLY A 97 5.57 34.79 8.14
N SER A 98 5.51 35.76 9.05
CA SER A 98 6.65 36.21 9.84
C SER A 98 7.17 35.15 10.82
N ASP A 99 8.44 35.26 11.22
CA ASP A 99 9.09 34.34 12.15
C ASP A 99 8.32 34.19 13.47
N LEU A 100 7.71 35.27 13.96
CA LEU A 100 6.86 35.24 15.16
C LEU A 100 5.61 34.37 14.95
N ARG A 101 4.97 34.47 13.77
CA ARG A 101 3.80 33.65 13.43
C ARG A 101 4.20 32.18 13.28
N GLN A 102 5.37 31.90 12.72
CA GLN A 102 5.90 30.54 12.68
C GLN A 102 6.18 29.99 14.07
N ALA A 103 6.77 30.79 14.97
CA ALA A 103 7.02 30.41 16.35
C ALA A 103 5.72 30.05 17.10
N MET A 104 4.65 30.81 16.88
CA MET A 104 3.32 30.50 17.42
C MET A 104 2.73 29.20 16.84
N LEU A 105 3.10 28.85 15.61
CA LEU A 105 2.61 27.66 14.91
C LEU A 105 3.47 26.40 15.16
N ILE A 106 4.57 26.48 15.92
CA ILE A 106 5.39 25.31 16.26
C ILE A 106 4.56 24.27 17.01
N LEU A 107 3.86 24.66 18.07
CA LEU A 107 3.07 23.71 18.88
C LEU A 107 1.99 23.00 18.02
N PRO A 108 1.16 23.72 17.25
CA PRO A 108 0.22 23.10 16.32
C PRO A 108 0.90 22.17 15.30
N LYS A 109 2.02 22.58 14.68
CA LYS A 109 2.73 21.76 13.68
C LYS A 109 3.28 20.46 14.27
N VAL A 110 3.87 20.51 15.46
CA VAL A 110 4.36 19.32 16.16
C VAL A 110 3.20 18.37 16.48
N THR A 111 2.06 18.89 16.95
CA THR A 111 0.88 18.06 17.22
C THR A 111 0.23 17.48 15.96
N ALA A 112 0.27 18.22 14.85
CA ALA A 112 -0.29 17.78 13.57
C ALA A 112 0.60 16.77 12.84
N THR A 113 1.92 16.79 13.08
CA THR A 113 2.91 15.91 12.42
C THR A 113 2.55 14.42 12.51
N PRO A 114 2.32 13.82 13.69
CA PRO A 114 1.98 12.40 13.76
C PRO A 114 0.63 12.10 13.10
N ILE A 115 -0.32 13.04 13.12
CA ILE A 115 -1.65 12.84 12.51
C ILE A 115 -1.50 12.79 10.99
N VAL A 116 -0.86 13.79 10.39
CA VAL A 116 -0.64 13.88 8.93
C VAL A 116 0.16 12.67 8.46
N PHE A 117 1.25 12.34 9.16
CA PHE A 117 2.07 11.18 8.85
C PHE A 117 1.27 9.88 8.88
N LEU A 118 0.54 9.61 9.97
CA LEU A 118 -0.22 8.36 10.10
C LEU A 118 -1.34 8.27 9.06
N THR A 119 -1.99 9.38 8.74
CA THR A 119 -3.03 9.39 7.71
C THR A 119 -2.46 9.06 6.33
N ASP A 120 -1.35 9.68 5.94
CA ASP A 120 -0.74 9.43 4.63
C ASP A 120 -0.11 8.04 4.56
N TRP A 121 0.62 7.64 5.61
CA TRP A 121 1.19 6.31 5.74
C TRP A 121 0.13 5.20 5.68
N ALA A 122 -0.98 5.33 6.43
CA ALA A 122 -2.04 4.34 6.43
C ALA A 122 -2.73 4.28 5.07
N PHE A 123 -2.96 5.45 4.44
CA PHE A 123 -3.57 5.51 3.12
C PHE A 123 -2.68 4.84 2.07
N ARG A 124 -1.36 5.08 2.08
CA ARG A 124 -0.36 4.42 1.21
C ARG A 124 -0.16 2.94 1.52
N SER A 125 -0.35 2.53 2.77
CA SER A 125 -0.23 1.12 3.17
C SER A 125 -1.44 0.29 2.70
N VAL A 126 -2.62 0.90 2.64
CA VAL A 126 -3.87 0.23 2.25
C VAL A 126 -4.13 0.36 0.74
N PHE A 127 -3.87 1.54 0.18
CA PHE A 127 -4.14 1.88 -1.21
C PHE A 127 -2.84 2.04 -1.99
N THR A 128 -2.81 1.47 -3.19
CA THR A 128 -1.69 1.65 -4.13
C THR A 128 -1.61 3.08 -4.64
N ILE A 129 -0.88 3.91 -3.90
CA ILE A 129 -0.44 5.23 -4.35
C ILE A 129 1.08 5.22 -4.41
N ASN A 130 1.62 5.63 -5.55
CA ASN A 130 3.03 5.55 -5.93
C ASN A 130 3.99 5.83 -4.77
N PHE A 131 4.95 4.94 -4.55
CA PHE A 131 5.97 5.04 -3.50
C PHE A 131 7.21 5.87 -3.90
N ASP A 132 7.10 6.63 -4.99
CA ASP A 132 8.17 7.49 -5.53
C ASP A 132 8.35 8.78 -4.72
#